data_AF-K6SZ91-F1
#
_entry.id   AF-K6SZ91-F1
#
_cell.length_a   1.000
_cell.length_b   1.000
_cell.length_c   1.000
_cell.angle_alpha   90.00
_cell.angle_beta   90.00
_cell.angle_gamma   90.00
#
_symmetry.space_group_name_H-M   'P 1'
#
loop_
_entity.id
_entity.type
_entity.pdbx_description
1 polymer ?
#
loop_
_entity_poly.entity_id
_entity_poly.type
_entity_poly.pdbx_seq_one_letter_code
_entity_poly.pdbx_strand_id
1 'polypeptide(L)'
;MRETSKVLEGLCLGMGVISLLGVGKPVYATNDADITTKTTAQVELQGMPDVVDAGEHFTAPKDGDVKKLNVGWTNIQGHFFYCKDESRIKVTRWQQANEKWYYFSPSNYEMQTGWIQDGGTWYYLTDYSDLKSREVDIEHGLGSMKTGWLNNHGKWYFLNNNGPLKQGGWLQVNGTWYYFYSDGIMATSTTIDGYNIGSDGAWRNS
;
A
#
# COMPACT_ATOMS: atom_id res chain seq x y z
N MET A 1 -51.05 34.73 -14.85
CA MET A 1 -50.46 35.02 -13.54
C MET A 1 -49.67 33.78 -13.11
N ARG A 2 -48.39 33.97 -12.79
CA ARG A 2 -47.44 32.94 -12.34
C ARG A 2 -47.52 32.86 -10.82
N GLU A 3 -47.45 31.65 -10.27
CA GLU A 3 -47.03 31.36 -8.89
C GLU A 3 -46.52 29.91 -8.83
N THR A 4 -45.51 29.50 -8.08
CA THR A 4 -44.19 30.05 -7.71
C THR A 4 -43.43 28.84 -7.15
N SER A 5 -42.13 28.77 -7.47
CA SER A 5 -41.18 27.78 -6.99
C SER A 5 -40.99 27.89 -5.46
N LYS A 6 -40.96 26.75 -4.76
CA LYS A 6 -40.47 26.68 -3.37
C LYS A 6 -38.95 26.60 -3.38
N VAL A 7 -38.34 27.69 -2.94
CA VAL A 7 -36.94 27.78 -2.52
C VAL A 7 -36.83 27.21 -1.10
N LEU A 8 -35.89 26.30 -0.88
CA LEU A 8 -35.49 25.87 0.47
C LEU A 8 -34.21 26.63 0.81
N GLU A 9 -34.33 27.70 1.60
CA GLU A 9 -33.21 28.32 2.30
C GLU A 9 -32.98 27.60 3.63
N GLY A 10 -31.72 27.35 3.95
CA GLY A 10 -31.32 26.66 5.18
C GLY A 10 -29.85 26.89 5.53
N LEU A 11 -29.58 28.08 6.06
CA LEU A 11 -28.46 28.50 6.92
C LEU A 11 -27.03 28.07 6.60
N CYS A 12 -26.27 29.05 6.11
CA CYS A 12 -24.82 29.12 6.24
C CYS A 12 -24.47 29.87 7.55
N LEU A 13 -24.00 29.15 8.57
CA LEU A 13 -23.25 29.63 9.75
C LEU A 13 -22.30 28.47 10.09
N GLY A 14 -21.02 28.61 10.37
CA GLY A 14 -20.09 29.71 10.48
C GLY A 14 -18.72 29.05 10.68
N MET A 15 -17.65 29.75 10.30
CA MET A 15 -16.27 29.30 10.41
C MET A 15 -15.92 28.85 11.85
N GLY A 16 -15.33 27.66 11.97
CA GLY A 16 -14.77 27.14 13.23
C GLY A 16 -13.48 26.40 12.93
N VAL A 17 -12.39 26.91 13.48
CA VAL A 17 -11.01 26.45 13.36
C VAL A 17 -10.90 24.98 13.79
N ILE A 18 -10.41 24.08 12.93
CA ILE A 18 -10.02 22.71 13.34
C ILE A 18 -8.50 22.68 13.44
N SER A 19 -8.01 22.96 14.64
CA SER A 19 -6.72 22.45 15.10
C SER A 19 -6.93 21.03 15.62
N LEU A 20 -6.06 20.15 15.15
CA LEU A 20 -5.78 18.78 15.57
C LEU A 20 -6.11 18.49 17.05
N LEU A 21 -6.83 17.39 17.32
CA LEU A 21 -6.57 16.38 18.36
C LEU A 21 -7.67 15.30 18.32
N GLY A 22 -7.27 14.06 18.06
CA GLY A 22 -8.02 12.85 18.42
C GLY A 22 -9.08 12.38 17.42
N VAL A 23 -8.67 11.77 16.30
CA VAL A 23 -9.58 10.88 15.56
C VAL A 23 -9.44 9.47 16.13
N GLY A 24 -10.59 8.89 16.49
CA GLY A 24 -10.71 7.61 17.18
C GLY A 24 -10.03 6.46 16.45
N LYS A 25 -9.35 5.64 17.24
CA LYS A 25 -8.71 4.38 16.85
C LYS A 25 -9.75 3.42 16.26
N PRO A 26 -9.49 2.74 15.13
CA PRO A 26 -10.18 1.49 14.84
C PRO A 26 -9.62 0.40 15.76
N VAL A 27 -10.47 -0.12 16.65
CA VAL A 27 -10.15 -1.28 17.50
C VAL A 27 -10.36 -2.53 16.65
N TYR A 28 -9.28 -3.24 16.33
CA TYR A 28 -9.36 -4.59 15.76
C TYR A 28 -9.18 -5.62 16.88
N ALA A 29 -10.12 -6.57 16.97
CA ALA A 29 -10.19 -7.58 18.01
C ALA A 29 -8.93 -8.46 18.04
N THR A 30 -8.28 -8.53 19.20
CA THR A 30 -7.31 -9.57 19.51
C THR A 30 -8.05 -10.71 20.20
N ASN A 31 -8.08 -11.90 19.61
CA ASN A 31 -8.62 -13.09 20.26
C ASN A 31 -7.68 -13.52 21.39
N ASP A 32 -8.14 -13.51 22.64
CA ASP A 32 -8.57 -14.72 23.34
C ASP A 32 -8.92 -14.43 24.81
N ALA A 33 -9.92 -15.18 25.29
CA ALA A 33 -10.38 -15.41 26.67
C ALA A 33 -11.51 -14.51 27.25
N ASP A 34 -12.54 -15.24 27.70
CA ASP A 34 -13.66 -14.90 28.60
C ASP A 34 -14.90 -14.18 28.06
N ILE A 35 -15.75 -14.96 27.39
CA ILE A 35 -17.21 -14.75 27.41
C ILE A 35 -17.80 -15.50 28.61
N THR A 36 -18.23 -14.77 29.64
CA THR A 36 -19.41 -15.16 30.42
C THR A 36 -20.21 -13.95 30.92
N THR A 37 -21.47 -13.92 30.47
CA THR A 37 -22.68 -13.26 31.03
C THR A 37 -22.98 -11.77 30.77
N LYS A 38 -23.98 -11.55 29.87
CA LYS A 38 -25.22 -10.71 30.00
C LYS A 38 -25.05 -9.18 30.25
N THR A 39 -25.66 -8.21 29.55
CA THR A 39 -26.96 -8.08 28.85
C THR A 39 -27.02 -6.78 28.00
N THR A 40 -27.60 -6.87 26.79
CA THR A 40 -28.30 -5.87 25.96
C THR A 40 -27.82 -4.42 25.87
N ALA A 41 -27.14 -4.09 24.76
CA ALA A 41 -27.39 -2.89 23.96
C ALA A 41 -27.12 -3.24 22.49
N GLN A 42 -28.10 -2.99 21.62
CA GLN A 42 -28.04 -3.32 20.20
C GLN A 42 -27.06 -2.39 19.47
N VAL A 43 -25.95 -2.95 19.01
CA VAL A 43 -25.11 -2.37 17.95
C VAL A 43 -25.32 -3.26 16.73
N GLU A 44 -25.97 -2.73 15.69
CA GLU A 44 -26.11 -3.38 14.39
C GLU A 44 -24.71 -3.53 13.77
N LEU A 45 -24.11 -4.71 13.96
CA LEU A 45 -23.03 -5.22 13.13
C LEU A 45 -23.64 -5.73 11.83
N GLN A 46 -23.90 -4.84 10.88
CA GLN A 46 -24.18 -5.26 9.50
C GLN A 46 -22.87 -5.35 8.71
N GLY A 47 -22.43 -6.59 8.48
CA GLY A 47 -21.76 -6.98 7.24
C GLY A 47 -20.24 -7.09 7.24
N MET A 48 -19.65 -7.91 8.11
CA MET A 48 -18.42 -8.63 7.73
C MET A 48 -18.86 -9.90 7.00
N PRO A 49 -18.55 -10.10 5.71
CA PRO A 49 -18.70 -11.43 5.12
C PRO A 49 -17.62 -12.34 5.69
N ASP A 50 -18.06 -13.54 6.08
CA ASP A 50 -17.21 -14.68 6.37
C ASP A 50 -16.19 -14.88 5.25
N VAL A 51 -15.00 -15.35 5.64
CA VAL A 51 -13.89 -15.86 4.81
C VAL A 51 -14.29 -16.03 3.33
N VAL A 52 -13.97 -15.04 2.50
CA VAL A 52 -14.29 -15.09 1.07
C VAL A 52 -13.44 -16.17 0.40
N ASP A 53 -14.16 -17.14 -0.17
CA ASP A 53 -13.65 -18.19 -1.04
C ASP A 53 -12.80 -17.58 -2.16
N ALA A 54 -11.66 -18.21 -2.45
CA ALA A 54 -10.70 -17.75 -3.43
C ALA A 54 -11.24 -17.96 -4.85
N GLY A 55 -12.11 -17.05 -5.32
CA GLY A 55 -12.71 -17.20 -6.65
C GLY A 55 -13.47 -16.02 -7.25
N GLU A 56 -13.87 -15.00 -6.49
CA GLU A 56 -14.63 -13.88 -7.07
C GLU A 56 -13.70 -12.75 -7.53
N HIS A 57 -13.72 -12.48 -8.84
CA HIS A 57 -13.03 -11.33 -9.44
C HIS A 57 -13.62 -10.03 -8.88
N PHE A 58 -12.87 -9.35 -7.99
CA PHE A 58 -13.21 -8.01 -7.52
C PHE A 58 -13.39 -7.07 -8.72
N THR A 59 -14.62 -6.59 -8.95
CA THR A 59 -14.89 -5.55 -9.94
C THR A 59 -14.73 -4.19 -9.30
N ALA A 60 -13.94 -3.31 -9.93
CA ALA A 60 -13.78 -1.94 -9.46
C ALA A 60 -15.14 -1.25 -9.26
N PRO A 61 -15.31 -0.41 -8.21
CA PRO A 61 -16.54 0.34 -8.00
C PRO A 61 -16.89 1.18 -9.24
N LYS A 62 -18.19 1.28 -9.57
CA LYS A 62 -18.66 2.15 -10.65
C LYS A 62 -18.75 3.60 -10.18
N ASP A 63 -18.63 4.54 -11.12
CA ASP A 63 -18.84 5.97 -10.85
C ASP A 63 -20.27 6.18 -10.30
N GLY A 64 -20.39 6.34 -8.97
CA GLY A 64 -21.68 6.49 -8.26
C GLY A 64 -21.92 5.52 -7.10
N ASP A 65 -21.17 4.40 -7.00
CA ASP A 65 -21.24 3.48 -5.85
C ASP A 65 -20.68 4.11 -4.56
N VAL A 66 -19.98 5.23 -4.73
CA VAL A 66 -19.22 5.92 -3.70
C VAL A 66 -19.93 7.23 -3.34
N LYS A 67 -21.10 7.14 -2.71
CA LYS A 67 -21.81 8.32 -2.19
C LYS A 67 -20.95 8.99 -1.11
N LYS A 68 -20.42 10.18 -1.41
CA LYS A 68 -19.45 10.99 -0.64
C LYS A 68 -18.05 10.39 -0.53
N LEU A 69 -17.26 10.54 -1.58
CA LEU A 69 -15.81 10.39 -1.46
C LEU A 69 -15.20 11.69 -0.92
N ASN A 70 -14.53 11.58 0.22
CA ASN A 70 -13.48 12.53 0.57
C ASN A 70 -12.32 12.33 -0.41
N VAL A 71 -11.78 13.41 -0.97
CA VAL A 71 -10.58 13.38 -1.81
C VAL A 71 -9.44 12.66 -1.05
N GLY A 72 -8.71 11.78 -1.73
CA GLY A 72 -7.61 11.00 -1.15
C GLY A 72 -7.88 9.49 -1.11
N TRP A 73 -7.33 8.83 -0.09
CA TRP A 73 -7.34 7.38 0.05
C TRP A 73 -8.73 6.82 0.38
N THR A 74 -9.08 5.68 -0.22
CA THR A 74 -10.32 4.97 0.06
C THR A 74 -10.05 3.48 0.17
N ASN A 75 -10.54 2.84 1.23
CA ASN A 75 -10.51 1.38 1.38
C ASN A 75 -11.91 0.82 1.15
N ILE A 76 -12.02 -0.18 0.28
CA ILE A 76 -13.26 -0.87 -0.03
C ILE A 76 -12.97 -2.36 0.08
N GLN A 77 -13.52 -3.01 1.12
CA GLN A 77 -13.36 -4.44 1.36
C GLN A 77 -11.87 -4.89 1.40
N GLY A 78 -10.99 -4.06 1.96
CA GLY A 78 -9.55 -4.38 2.03
C GLY A 78 -8.73 -3.91 0.82
N HIS A 79 -9.38 -3.49 -0.27
CA HIS A 79 -8.73 -2.96 -1.47
C HIS A 79 -8.59 -1.44 -1.39
N PHE A 80 -7.39 -0.94 -1.69
CA PHE A 80 -7.10 0.49 -1.62
C PHE A 80 -7.19 1.18 -2.98
N PHE A 81 -7.86 2.33 -3.00
CA PHE A 81 -8.04 3.20 -4.15
C PHE A 81 -7.62 4.63 -3.78
N TYR A 82 -7.43 5.46 -4.81
CA TYR A 82 -7.08 6.86 -4.61
C TYR A 82 -7.93 7.79 -5.48
N CYS A 83 -8.61 8.73 -4.83
CA CYS A 83 -9.48 9.72 -5.43
C CYS A 83 -8.73 11.04 -5.57
N LYS A 84 -8.46 11.50 -6.81
CA LYS A 84 -7.85 12.83 -7.01
C LYS A 84 -8.84 13.98 -6.87
N ASP A 85 -10.12 13.71 -7.08
CA ASP A 85 -11.22 14.63 -6.83
C ASP A 85 -12.48 13.83 -6.46
N GLU A 86 -13.54 14.54 -6.08
CA GLU A 86 -14.83 13.99 -5.63
C GLU A 86 -15.52 13.06 -6.65
N SER A 87 -14.97 12.92 -7.87
CA SER A 87 -15.57 12.17 -8.98
C SER A 87 -14.67 11.12 -9.63
N ARG A 88 -13.39 10.96 -9.22
CA ARG A 88 -12.42 10.11 -9.96
C ARG A 88 -11.55 9.23 -9.07
N ILE A 89 -11.96 7.96 -8.91
CA ILE A 89 -11.11 6.84 -8.44
C ILE A 89 -10.22 6.24 -9.54
N LYS A 90 -10.33 6.71 -10.80
CA LYS A 90 -9.68 6.11 -11.98
C LYS A 90 -8.22 6.51 -12.15
N VAL A 91 -7.45 6.52 -11.06
CA VAL A 91 -5.99 6.65 -11.19
C VAL A 91 -5.39 5.31 -11.58
N THR A 92 -4.37 5.35 -12.43
CA THR A 92 -3.64 4.16 -12.86
C THR A 92 -2.15 4.45 -12.85
N ARG A 93 -1.37 3.38 -12.82
CA ARG A 93 0.10 3.37 -12.81
C ARG A 93 0.65 4.21 -11.66
N TRP A 94 1.88 4.70 -11.83
CA TRP A 94 2.58 5.52 -10.86
C TRP A 94 1.82 6.79 -10.49
N GLN A 95 1.56 6.94 -9.21
CA GLN A 95 1.02 8.16 -8.62
C GLN A 95 1.82 8.53 -7.38
N GLN A 96 2.06 9.82 -7.21
CA GLN A 96 2.68 10.35 -6.01
C GLN A 96 1.58 10.89 -5.07
N ALA A 97 1.63 10.48 -3.81
CA ALA A 97 0.76 10.97 -2.75
C ALA A 97 1.55 11.03 -1.44
N ASN A 98 1.44 12.15 -0.71
CA ASN A 98 2.19 12.38 0.54
C ASN A 98 3.68 12.05 0.39
N GLU A 99 4.31 12.57 -0.68
CA GLU A 99 5.73 12.41 -1.01
C GLU A 99 6.18 10.97 -1.34
N LYS A 100 5.29 9.98 -1.24
CA LYS A 100 5.53 8.56 -1.56
C LYS A 100 4.96 8.20 -2.93
N TRP A 101 5.58 7.24 -3.59
CA TRP A 101 5.12 6.69 -4.87
C TRP A 101 4.33 5.39 -4.66
N TYR A 102 3.24 5.25 -5.40
CA TYR A 102 2.35 4.08 -5.40
C TYR A 102 2.05 3.69 -6.84
N TYR A 103 1.72 2.43 -7.08
CA TYR A 103 1.29 1.96 -8.40
C TYR A 103 -0.15 1.47 -8.33
N PHE A 104 -1.00 1.99 -9.21
CA PHE A 104 -2.40 1.58 -9.33
C PHE A 104 -2.59 0.72 -10.58
N SER A 105 -3.30 -0.38 -10.44
CA SER A 105 -3.57 -1.28 -11.56
C SER A 105 -4.30 -0.56 -12.71
N PRO A 106 -3.81 -0.65 -13.95
CA PRO A 106 -4.50 -0.09 -15.11
C PRO A 106 -5.87 -0.73 -15.40
N SER A 107 -6.15 -1.93 -14.88
CA SER A 107 -7.39 -2.66 -15.19
C SER A 107 -8.52 -2.39 -14.20
N ASN A 108 -8.21 -2.28 -12.91
CA ASN A 108 -9.21 -2.17 -11.85
C ASN A 108 -8.94 -1.00 -10.87
N TYR A 109 -7.94 -0.15 -11.13
CA TYR A 109 -7.59 1.04 -10.34
C TYR A 109 -7.14 0.75 -8.90
N GLU A 110 -6.92 -0.51 -8.55
CA GLU A 110 -6.52 -0.92 -7.22
C GLU A 110 -5.02 -0.64 -7.00
N MET A 111 -4.68 -0.07 -5.84
CA MET A 111 -3.30 0.08 -5.40
C MET A 111 -2.63 -1.29 -5.28
N GLN A 112 -1.48 -1.46 -5.89
CA GLN A 112 -0.71 -2.69 -5.82
C GLN A 112 0.20 -2.72 -4.58
N THR A 113 0.60 -3.92 -4.16
CA THR A 113 1.62 -4.18 -3.14
C THR A 113 2.57 -5.29 -3.63
N GLY A 114 3.73 -5.43 -3.01
CA GLY A 114 4.73 -6.43 -3.39
C GLY A 114 5.40 -6.13 -4.73
N TRP A 115 5.86 -7.18 -5.41
CA TRP A 115 6.52 -7.07 -6.71
C TRP A 115 5.54 -6.67 -7.81
N ILE A 116 5.92 -5.63 -8.58
CA ILE A 116 5.21 -5.24 -9.80
C ILE A 116 6.20 -5.10 -10.95
N GLN A 117 5.72 -5.30 -12.17
CA GLN A 117 6.49 -5.04 -13.38
C GLN A 117 5.78 -3.97 -14.22
N ASP A 118 6.51 -2.89 -14.53
CA ASP A 118 6.04 -1.82 -15.41
C ASP A 118 7.08 -1.56 -16.50
N GLY A 119 6.63 -1.58 -17.76
CA GLY A 119 7.53 -1.41 -18.91
C GLY A 119 8.70 -2.41 -18.97
N GLY A 120 8.52 -3.62 -18.44
CA GLY A 120 9.58 -4.64 -18.34
C GLY A 120 10.53 -4.49 -17.16
N THR A 121 10.42 -3.41 -16.38
CA THR A 121 11.25 -3.13 -15.20
C THR A 121 10.52 -3.57 -13.93
N TRP A 122 11.24 -4.26 -13.04
CA TRP A 122 10.72 -4.67 -11.74
C TRP A 122 10.86 -3.57 -10.70
N TYR A 123 9.82 -3.43 -9.88
CA TYR A 123 9.76 -2.56 -8.71
C TYR A 123 9.15 -3.34 -7.57
N TYR A 124 9.32 -2.82 -6.36
CA TYR A 124 8.71 -3.40 -5.18
C TYR A 124 7.98 -2.33 -4.39
N LEU A 125 6.71 -2.59 -4.12
CA LEU A 125 5.86 -1.81 -3.25
C LEU A 125 5.77 -2.49 -1.90
N THR A 126 5.89 -1.72 -0.83
CA THR A 126 5.81 -2.21 0.55
C THR A 126 4.53 -3.02 0.72
N ASP A 127 4.68 -4.28 1.10
CA ASP A 127 3.57 -5.19 1.33
C ASP A 127 3.20 -5.25 2.82
N TYR A 128 2.21 -6.07 3.14
CA TYR A 128 1.75 -6.27 4.52
C TYR A 128 2.82 -6.91 5.40
N SER A 129 3.69 -7.76 4.84
CA SER A 129 4.73 -8.50 5.57
C SER A 129 5.96 -7.64 5.90
N ASP A 130 6.16 -6.56 5.16
CA ASP A 130 7.24 -5.60 5.36
C ASP A 130 7.05 -4.70 6.59
N LEU A 131 5.80 -4.50 7.00
CA LEU A 131 5.44 -3.60 8.07
C LEU A 131 5.54 -4.32 9.42
N LYS A 132 6.46 -3.84 10.26
CA LYS A 132 6.65 -4.31 11.65
C LYS A 132 5.78 -3.53 12.65
N SER A 133 4.91 -2.66 12.17
CA SER A 133 4.03 -1.81 12.98
C SER A 133 2.84 -2.62 13.50
N ARG A 134 2.28 -2.16 14.63
CA ARG A 134 1.01 -2.68 15.15
C ARG A 134 -0.19 -2.31 14.25
N GLU A 135 0.02 -1.34 13.36
CA GLU A 135 -0.98 -0.79 12.44
C GLU A 135 -0.46 -0.96 11.01
N VAL A 136 -1.26 -1.64 10.18
CA VAL A 136 -0.92 -1.91 8.77
C VAL A 136 -1.78 -1.02 7.90
N ASP A 137 -1.22 0.13 7.51
CA ASP A 137 -1.94 1.15 6.75
C ASP A 137 -1.01 1.97 5.82
N ILE A 138 -1.63 2.86 5.05
CA ILE A 138 -0.96 3.71 4.05
C ILE A 138 -0.06 4.77 4.71
N GLU A 139 -0.41 5.26 5.90
CA GLU A 139 0.40 6.27 6.61
C GLU A 139 1.76 5.67 7.00
N HIS A 140 1.74 4.43 7.47
CA HIS A 140 2.91 3.62 7.79
C HIS A 140 3.63 3.07 6.55
N GLY A 141 3.10 3.31 5.35
CA GLY A 141 3.79 3.08 4.09
C GLY A 141 3.36 1.84 3.32
N LEU A 142 2.26 1.17 3.69
CA LEU A 142 1.68 0.12 2.86
C LEU A 142 1.50 0.61 1.41
N GLY A 143 1.92 -0.19 0.44
CA GLY A 143 1.87 0.13 -0.99
C GLY A 143 2.89 1.16 -1.47
N SER A 144 3.65 1.80 -0.58
CA SER A 144 4.67 2.76 -0.99
C SER A 144 5.88 2.07 -1.63
N MET A 145 6.41 2.64 -2.70
CA MET A 145 7.57 2.13 -3.43
C MET A 145 8.82 2.11 -2.56
N LYS A 146 9.49 0.96 -2.50
CA LYS A 146 10.77 0.81 -1.81
C LYS A 146 11.95 1.20 -2.70
N THR A 147 13.03 1.61 -2.04
CA THR A 147 14.36 1.83 -2.60
C THR A 147 15.41 1.24 -1.67
N GLY A 148 16.60 0.97 -2.18
CA GLY A 148 17.71 0.38 -1.43
C GLY A 148 17.56 -1.13 -1.20
N TRP A 149 18.14 -1.59 -0.10
CA TRP A 149 18.15 -3.02 0.25
C TRP A 149 16.77 -3.55 0.60
N LEU A 150 16.41 -4.68 -0.01
CA LEU A 150 15.19 -5.42 0.27
C LEU A 150 15.53 -6.85 0.63
N ASN A 151 15.09 -7.30 1.81
CA ASN A 151 15.02 -8.72 2.13
C ASN A 151 13.57 -9.18 1.94
N ASN A 152 13.34 -9.97 0.90
CA ASN A 152 12.04 -10.58 0.64
C ASN A 152 12.20 -12.10 0.74
N HIS A 153 11.62 -12.69 1.80
CA HIS A 153 11.67 -14.12 2.08
C HIS A 153 13.09 -14.72 2.12
N GLY A 154 14.04 -14.03 2.75
CA GLY A 154 15.41 -14.52 2.92
C GLY A 154 16.31 -14.31 1.70
N LYS A 155 15.77 -13.76 0.61
CA LYS A 155 16.56 -13.32 -0.55
C LYS A 155 16.77 -11.81 -0.48
N TRP A 156 18.00 -11.40 -0.78
CA TRP A 156 18.37 -9.99 -0.82
C TRP A 156 18.34 -9.46 -2.25
N TYR A 157 17.78 -8.28 -2.38
CA TYR A 157 17.66 -7.52 -3.62
C TYR A 157 18.12 -6.07 -3.36
N PHE A 158 18.43 -5.34 -4.42
CA PHE A 158 18.71 -3.92 -4.34
C PHE A 158 17.83 -3.15 -5.33
N LEU A 159 17.02 -2.23 -4.82
CA LEU A 159 16.20 -1.32 -5.60
C LEU A 159 16.98 -0.02 -5.75
N ASN A 160 17.22 0.44 -6.97
CA ASN A 160 17.98 1.68 -7.21
C ASN A 160 17.23 2.92 -6.67
N ASN A 161 17.87 4.09 -6.67
CA ASN A 161 17.35 5.33 -6.06
C ASN A 161 15.96 5.77 -6.55
N ASN A 162 15.50 5.28 -7.72
CA ASN A 162 14.18 5.58 -8.27
C ASN A 162 13.21 4.38 -8.24
N GLY A 163 13.57 3.29 -7.57
CA GLY A 163 12.76 2.07 -7.44
C GLY A 163 13.16 0.86 -8.31
N PRO A 164 13.76 0.99 -9.51
CA PRO A 164 14.06 -0.18 -10.35
C PRO A 164 14.96 -1.21 -9.66
N LEU A 165 14.59 -2.47 -9.74
CA LEU A 165 15.41 -3.59 -9.30
C LEU A 165 16.76 -3.62 -10.04
N LYS A 166 17.85 -3.73 -9.27
CA LYS A 166 19.16 -4.08 -9.81
C LYS A 166 19.15 -5.55 -10.26
N GLN A 167 19.27 -5.75 -11.56
CA GLN A 167 19.48 -7.07 -12.17
C GLN A 167 20.89 -7.13 -12.79
N GLY A 168 21.56 -8.26 -12.58
CA GLY A 168 22.80 -8.66 -13.25
C GLY A 168 24.05 -7.85 -12.89
N GLY A 169 25.13 -8.53 -12.56
CA GLY A 169 26.45 -7.90 -12.44
C GLY A 169 26.71 -7.22 -11.10
N TRP A 170 27.86 -6.55 -11.05
CA TRP A 170 28.39 -5.89 -9.87
C TRP A 170 27.75 -4.54 -9.58
N LEU A 171 27.58 -4.22 -8.29
CA LEU A 171 27.15 -2.92 -7.80
C LEU A 171 27.93 -2.57 -6.53
N GLN A 172 28.46 -1.35 -6.46
CA GLN A 172 29.07 -0.82 -5.25
C GLN A 172 28.03 -0.04 -4.44
N VAL A 173 27.84 -0.42 -3.18
CA VAL A 173 26.94 0.25 -2.23
C VAL A 173 27.76 0.63 -1.01
N ASN A 174 27.86 1.95 -0.73
CA ASN A 174 28.61 2.50 0.40
C ASN A 174 30.06 1.98 0.51
N GLY A 175 30.74 1.84 -0.63
CA GLY A 175 32.14 1.39 -0.69
C GLY A 175 32.32 -0.13 -0.80
N THR A 176 31.29 -0.93 -0.51
CA THR A 176 31.33 -2.39 -0.60
C THR A 176 30.74 -2.87 -1.93
N TRP A 177 31.40 -3.85 -2.57
CA TRP A 177 30.89 -4.46 -3.80
C TRP A 177 30.01 -5.68 -3.51
N TYR A 178 28.93 -5.78 -4.27
CA TYR A 178 27.96 -6.86 -4.25
C TYR A 178 27.70 -7.30 -5.69
N TYR A 179 27.36 -8.58 -5.88
CA TYR A 179 26.95 -9.10 -7.18
C TYR A 179 25.48 -9.51 -7.16
N PHE A 180 24.76 -9.18 -8.22
CA PHE A 180 23.35 -9.55 -8.40
C PHE A 180 23.22 -10.44 -9.64
N TYR A 181 22.47 -11.53 -9.52
CA TYR A 181 22.13 -12.38 -10.66
C TYR A 181 21.13 -11.70 -11.60
N SER A 182 20.86 -12.32 -12.74
CA SER A 182 19.93 -11.81 -13.76
C SER A 182 18.50 -11.65 -13.26
N ASP A 183 18.09 -12.43 -12.25
CA ASP A 183 16.82 -12.30 -11.55
C ASP A 183 16.83 -11.24 -10.41
N GLY A 184 17.97 -10.58 -10.18
CA GLY A 184 18.17 -9.56 -9.17
C GLY A 184 18.44 -10.09 -7.76
N ILE A 185 18.59 -11.40 -7.57
CA ILE A 185 19.01 -11.97 -6.29
C ILE A 185 20.49 -11.66 -6.05
N MET A 186 20.82 -11.15 -4.86
CA MET A 186 22.20 -10.95 -4.42
C MET A 186 22.91 -12.28 -4.22
N ALA A 187 24.11 -12.41 -4.77
CA ALA A 187 24.99 -13.54 -4.52
C ALA A 187 25.49 -13.54 -3.06
N THR A 188 25.56 -14.72 -2.45
CA THR A 188 26.12 -14.93 -1.11
C THR A 188 26.92 -16.23 -1.07
N SER A 189 27.94 -16.30 -0.21
CA SER A 189 28.73 -17.50 0.07
C SER A 189 29.21 -18.25 -1.18
N THR A 190 29.75 -17.51 -2.15
CA THR A 190 30.12 -18.05 -3.48
C THR A 190 31.33 -17.33 -4.06
N THR A 191 31.74 -17.72 -5.27
CA THR A 191 32.77 -17.04 -6.06
C THR A 191 32.18 -16.60 -7.38
N ILE A 192 32.37 -15.33 -7.75
CA ILE A 192 31.95 -14.76 -9.04
C ILE A 192 33.19 -14.27 -9.77
N ASP A 193 33.47 -14.80 -10.96
CA ASP A 193 34.64 -14.40 -11.78
C ASP A 193 35.98 -14.42 -11.01
N GLY A 194 36.13 -15.35 -10.06
CA GLY A 194 37.32 -15.45 -9.20
C GLY A 194 37.29 -14.58 -7.94
N TYR A 195 36.27 -13.73 -7.76
CA TYR A 195 36.08 -12.88 -6.59
C TYR A 195 35.24 -13.58 -5.51
N ASN A 196 35.77 -13.65 -4.29
CA ASN A 196 35.09 -14.31 -3.17
C ASN A 196 33.99 -13.42 -2.57
N ILE A 197 32.78 -13.95 -2.48
CA ILE A 197 31.59 -13.31 -1.92
C ILE A 197 31.26 -13.92 -0.56
N GLY A 198 31.15 -13.08 0.45
CA GLY A 198 30.78 -13.45 1.80
C GLY A 198 29.34 -13.91 1.96
N SER A 199 29.00 -14.45 3.12
CA SER A 199 27.62 -14.81 3.49
C SER A 199 26.68 -13.60 3.58
N ASP A 200 27.25 -12.42 3.76
CA ASP A 200 26.60 -11.10 3.73
C ASP A 200 26.55 -10.49 2.31
N GLY A 201 27.04 -11.21 1.30
CA GLY A 201 27.11 -10.77 -0.10
C GLY A 201 28.25 -9.80 -0.41
N ALA A 202 29.01 -9.37 0.60
CA ALA A 202 30.13 -8.47 0.41
C ALA A 202 31.29 -9.20 -0.29
N TRP A 203 31.83 -8.57 -1.33
CA TRP A 203 33.11 -8.99 -1.90
C TRP A 203 34.24 -8.84 -0.87
N ARG A 204 35.09 -9.85 -0.80
CA ARG A 204 36.29 -9.88 0.04
C ARG A 204 37.52 -9.88 -0.85
N ASN A 205 38.40 -8.91 -0.61
CA ASN A 205 39.73 -8.92 -1.20
C ASN A 205 40.54 -10.00 -0.48
N SER A 206 40.85 -11.08 -1.20
CA SER A 206 41.71 -12.17 -0.74
C SER A 206 43.17 -11.81 -0.83
#